data_AF-A0A2I4CRY8-F1
#
_entry.id   AF-A0A2I4CRY8-F1
#
_cell.length_a   1.000
_cell.length_b   1.000
_cell.length_c   1.000
_cell.angle_alpha   90.00
_cell.angle_beta   90.00
_cell.angle_gamma   90.00
#
_symmetry.space_group_name_H-M   'P 1'
#
loop_
_entity.id
_entity.type
_entity.pdbx_description
1 polymer ?
#
loop_
_entity_poly.entity_id
_entity_poly.type
_entity_poly.pdbx_seq_one_letter_code
_entity_poly.pdbx_strand_id
1 'polypeptide(L)'
;MSKDSAYKFSLQFEELKTMGLDLSHDAADLPVNRPKNRYTNILPYDFSRVKLLSMHNDEGADYINANYIPGYKHSKEYIAT
;
A
#
# COMPACT_ATOMS: atom_id res chain seq x y z
N MET A 1 15.15 -31.69 22.94
CA MET A 1 15.52 -31.42 21.53
C MET A 1 14.57 -30.35 21.02
N SER A 2 15.03 -29.11 20.95
CA SER A 2 14.19 -27.94 20.66
C SER A 2 13.67 -28.00 19.23
N LYS A 3 12.35 -27.81 19.07
CA LYS A 3 11.66 -27.67 17.79
C LYS A 3 12.31 -26.56 16.95
N ASP A 4 12.37 -26.77 15.63
CA ASP A 4 12.79 -25.79 14.62
C ASP A 4 12.20 -24.41 14.94
N SER A 5 13.06 -23.41 15.17
CA SER A 5 12.72 -22.04 15.56
C SER A 5 12.08 -21.21 14.43
N ALA A 6 11.45 -21.87 13.45
CA ALA A 6 11.02 -21.28 12.17
C ALA A 6 12.17 -20.56 11.41
N TYR A 7 13.42 -20.91 11.69
CA TYR A 7 14.61 -20.22 11.17
C TYR A 7 14.59 -19.99 9.65
N LYS A 8 14.18 -21.02 8.89
CA LYS A 8 14.08 -20.91 7.42
C LYS A 8 12.96 -19.96 6.97
N PHE A 9 11.83 -19.90 7.67
CA PHE A 9 10.79 -18.92 7.39
C PHE A 9 11.26 -17.50 7.68
N SER A 10 12.00 -17.31 8.79
CA SER A 10 12.59 -16.01 9.10
C SER A 10 13.56 -15.55 8.02
N LEU A 11 14.47 -16.43 7.57
CA LEU A 11 15.39 -16.10 6.47
C LEU A 11 14.65 -15.69 5.19
N GLN A 12 13.62 -16.44 4.79
CA GLN A 12 12.86 -16.11 3.58
C GLN A 12 12.08 -14.80 3.71
N PHE A 13 11.50 -14.50 4.88
CA PHE A 13 10.76 -13.26 5.09
C PHE A 13 11.67 -12.03 5.07
N GLU A 14 12.91 -12.16 5.57
CA GLU A 14 13.91 -11.08 5.55
C GLU A 14 14.27 -10.65 4.13
N GLU A 15 14.24 -11.55 3.15
CA GLU A 15 14.48 -11.23 1.74
C GLU A 15 13.42 -10.27 1.15
N LEU A 16 12.21 -10.24 1.72
CA LEU A 16 11.11 -9.39 1.23
C LEU A 16 11.22 -7.94 1.71
N LYS A 17 12.06 -7.64 2.72
CA LYS A 17 12.10 -6.32 3.38
C LYS A 17 12.39 -5.16 2.45
N THR A 18 13.12 -5.39 1.38
CA THR A 18 13.53 -4.34 0.43
C THR A 18 12.53 -4.18 -0.72
N MET A 19 11.54 -5.07 -0.84
CA MET A 19 10.59 -5.04 -1.95
C MET A 19 9.67 -3.81 -1.85
N GLY A 20 9.63 -3.03 -2.92
CA GLY A 20 8.70 -1.93 -3.08
C GLY A 20 9.02 -0.68 -2.26
N LEU A 21 10.20 -0.60 -1.63
CA LEU A 21 10.64 0.60 -0.90
C LEU A 21 10.95 1.79 -1.82
N ASP A 22 11.17 1.53 -3.11
CA ASP A 22 11.52 2.50 -4.15
C ASP A 22 10.30 2.97 -4.97
N LEU A 23 9.10 2.44 -4.69
CA LEU A 23 7.88 2.78 -5.40
C LEU A 23 7.29 4.10 -4.89
N SER A 24 6.77 4.93 -5.80
CA SER A 24 6.24 6.25 -5.45
C SER A 24 4.91 6.19 -4.71
N HIS A 25 4.69 7.20 -3.86
CA HIS A 25 3.45 7.46 -3.11
C HIS A 25 3.13 8.97 -3.09
N ASP A 26 3.44 9.67 -4.17
CA ASP A 26 3.42 11.13 -4.27
C ASP A 26 2.03 11.72 -3.97
N ALA A 27 0.96 11.02 -4.38
CA ALA A 27 -0.40 11.46 -4.09
C ALA A 27 -0.70 11.49 -2.59
N ALA A 28 -0.09 10.58 -1.82
CA ALA A 28 -0.24 10.50 -0.37
C ALA A 28 0.51 11.63 0.36
N ASP A 29 1.60 12.11 -0.24
CA ASP A 29 2.46 13.17 0.31
C ASP A 29 1.94 14.58 0.08
N LEU A 30 0.95 14.76 -0.80
CA LEU A 30 0.28 16.04 -1.02
C LEU A 30 -0.25 16.61 0.31
N PRO A 31 -0.03 17.91 0.63
CA PRO A 31 -0.47 18.49 1.90
C PRO A 31 -1.95 18.27 2.22
N VAL A 32 -2.82 18.32 1.21
CA VAL A 32 -4.28 18.09 1.35
C VAL A 32 -4.63 16.63 1.68
N ASN A 33 -3.75 15.69 1.36
CA ASN A 33 -3.97 14.26 1.56
C ASN A 33 -3.30 13.71 2.83
N ARG A 34 -2.29 14.39 3.38
CA ARG A 34 -1.62 13.97 4.65
C ARG A 34 -2.59 13.70 5.80
N PRO A 35 -3.62 14.55 6.07
CA PRO A 35 -4.58 14.28 7.15
C PRO A 35 -5.47 13.06 6.90
N LYS A 36 -5.52 12.55 5.65
CA LYS A 36 -6.31 11.38 5.25
C LYS A 36 -5.55 10.06 5.50
N ASN A 37 -4.30 10.12 5.98
CA ASN A 37 -3.48 8.95 6.32
C ASN A 37 -3.48 8.72 7.84
N ARG A 38 -3.80 7.50 8.28
CA ARG A 38 -3.76 7.13 9.71
C ARG A 38 -2.33 7.10 10.27
N TYR A 39 -1.38 6.66 9.46
CA TYR A 39 0.04 6.55 9.82
C TYR A 39 0.90 7.17 8.72
N THR A 40 2.00 7.80 9.09
CA THR A 40 2.91 8.47 8.15
C THR A 40 3.78 7.50 7.35
N ASN A 41 3.93 6.27 7.83
CA ASN A 41 4.77 5.23 7.23
C ASN A 41 3.97 4.14 6.50
N ILE A 42 2.65 4.28 6.42
CA ILE A 42 1.76 3.35 5.71
C ILE A 42 0.98 4.16 4.66
N LEU A 43 1.60 4.32 3.49
CA LEU A 43 1.09 5.15 2.40
C LEU A 43 0.83 4.28 1.16
N PRO A 44 -0.21 4.59 0.37
CA PRO A 44 -0.53 3.80 -0.80
C PRO A 44 0.41 4.09 -1.97
N TYR A 45 0.84 3.04 -2.68
CA TYR A 45 1.61 3.22 -3.92
C TYR A 45 0.78 3.86 -5.03
N ASP A 46 1.35 4.80 -5.80
CA ASP A 46 0.60 5.55 -6.81
C ASP A 46 0.04 4.68 -7.94
N PHE A 47 0.80 3.67 -8.38
CA PHE A 47 0.42 2.85 -9.54
C PHE A 47 -0.79 1.94 -9.27
N SER A 48 -1.06 1.62 -8.01
CA SER A 48 -2.14 0.72 -7.60
C SER A 48 -3.18 1.37 -6.69
N ARG A 49 -3.04 2.67 -6.37
CA ARG A 49 -3.99 3.34 -5.48
C ARG A 49 -5.41 3.32 -6.04
N VAL A 50 -6.39 3.19 -5.16
CA VAL A 50 -7.79 3.36 -5.52
C VAL A 50 -8.06 4.86 -5.72
N LYS A 51 -8.71 5.20 -6.83
CA LYS A 51 -9.09 6.59 -7.14
C LYS A 51 -10.59 6.75 -6.99
N LEU A 52 -11.03 7.66 -6.12
CA LEU A 52 -12.44 8.02 -6.00
C LEU A 52 -12.87 8.85 -7.21
N LEU A 53 -14.14 8.73 -7.59
CA LEU A 53 -14.75 9.61 -8.58
C LEU A 53 -15.10 10.92 -7.89
N SER A 54 -14.57 12.04 -8.39
CA SER A 54 -14.96 13.37 -7.92
C SER A 54 -15.85 14.09 -8.92
N MET A 55 -16.93 14.70 -8.42
CA MET A 55 -17.85 15.53 -9.21
C MET A 55 -17.34 16.97 -9.36
N HIS A 56 -16.47 17.38 -8.44
CA HIS A 56 -15.86 18.70 -8.39
C HIS A 56 -14.35 18.49 -8.45
N ASN A 57 -13.63 19.19 -9.31
CA ASN A 57 -12.21 18.92 -9.59
C ASN A 57 -11.29 19.43 -8.46
N ASP A 58 -11.68 19.16 -7.21
CA ASP A 58 -11.01 19.58 -6.00
C ASP A 58 -9.74 18.73 -5.78
N GLU A 59 -8.65 19.39 -5.43
CA GLU A 59 -7.36 18.73 -5.22
C GLU A 59 -7.46 17.66 -4.12
N GLY A 60 -7.03 16.44 -4.42
CA GLY A 60 -7.08 15.31 -3.50
C GLY A 60 -8.48 14.73 -3.26
N ALA A 61 -9.52 15.16 -3.97
CA ALA A 61 -10.85 14.53 -3.87
C ALA A 61 -10.88 13.10 -4.42
N ASP A 62 -9.92 12.75 -5.28
CA ASP A 62 -9.75 11.38 -5.79
C ASP A 62 -9.00 10.46 -4.80
N TYR A 63 -8.51 10.99 -3.68
CA TYR A 63 -7.59 10.28 -2.79
C TYR A 63 -8.29 9.56 -1.65
N ILE A 64 -7.97 8.28 -1.52
CA ILE A 64 -8.16 7.44 -0.34
C ILE A 64 -6.86 6.65 -0.09
N ASN A 65 -6.49 6.43 1.17
CA ASN A 65 -5.36 5.56 1.50
C ASN A 65 -5.77 4.10 1.28
N ALA A 66 -5.69 3.64 0.03
CA ALA A 66 -6.04 2.28 -0.34
C ALA A 66 -5.33 1.85 -1.64
N ASN A 67 -4.99 0.56 -1.75
CA ASN A 67 -4.45 -0.05 -2.97
C ASN A 67 -5.27 -1.25 -3.43
N TYR A 68 -5.32 -1.46 -4.74
CA TYR A 68 -5.76 -2.74 -5.30
C TYR A 68 -4.69 -3.82 -5.07
N ILE A 69 -5.10 -4.96 -4.53
CA ILE A 69 -4.25 -6.12 -4.29
C ILE A 69 -4.71 -7.28 -5.18
N PRO A 70 -3.79 -7.95 -5.90
CA PRO A 70 -4.12 -9.12 -6.69
C PRO A 70 -4.54 -10.28 -5.78
N GLY A 71 -5.54 -11.04 -6.21
CA GLY A 71 -5.86 -12.33 -5.62
C GLY A 71 -5.26 -13.47 -6.42
N TYR A 72 -5.84 -14.66 -6.29
CA TYR A 72 -5.31 -15.84 -7.00
C TYR A 72 -5.56 -15.77 -8.52
N LYS A 73 -6.68 -15.17 -8.95
CA LYS A 73 -7.07 -15.14 -10.37
C LYS A 73 -7.10 -13.75 -10.98
N HIS A 74 -7.34 -12.72 -10.18
CA HIS A 74 -7.57 -11.37 -10.70
C HIS A 74 -6.54 -10.38 -10.14
N SER A 75 -6.03 -9.50 -11.01
CA SER A 75 -5.02 -8.49 -10.64
C SER A 75 -5.57 -7.37 -9.73
N LYS A 76 -6.89 -7.21 -9.67
CA LYS A 76 -7.60 -6.23 -8.82
C LYS A 76 -8.76 -6.91 -8.12
N GLU A 77 -8.45 -7.91 -7.29
CA GLU A 77 -9.47 -8.72 -6.60
C GLU A 77 -9.89 -8.07 -5.28
N TYR A 78 -8.94 -7.43 -4.59
CA TYR A 78 -9.15 -6.84 -3.27
C TYR A 78 -8.77 -5.37 -3.22
N ILE A 79 -9.34 -4.67 -2.25
CA ILE A 79 -8.91 -3.33 -1.81
C ILE A 79 -8.40 -3.47 -0.38
N ALA A 80 -7.14 -3.08 -0.15
CA ALA A 80 -6.58 -2.88 1.19
C ALA A 80 -6.65 -1.38 1.54
N THR A 81 -7.19 -1.02 2.70
CA THR A 81 -7.44 0.37 3.12
C THR A 81 -7.30 0.56 4.63
#